data_AF-A0A6P6PBM7-F1
#
_entry.id   AF-A0A6P6PBM7-F1
#
_cell.length_a   1.000
_cell.length_b   1.000
_cell.length_c   1.000
_cell.angle_alpha   90.00
_cell.angle_beta   90.00
_cell.angle_gamma   90.00
#
_symmetry.space_group_name_H-M   'P 1'
#
loop_
_entity.id
_entity.type
_entity.pdbx_description
1 polymer ?
#
loop_
_entity_poly.entity_id
_entity_poly.type
_entity_poly.pdbx_seq_one_letter_code
_entity_poly.pdbx_strand_id
1 'polypeptide(L)'
;MNMVSLWRYPPQPELIETNTGLPSPKYFQLHPFFIWKPEHSIMERLRNNYILPCLYRCQNPNVVSSGVGRPRVILGITGQFYILASRLCCKACKRYWFADKPQWLDILPQRFRNILPAFLTHKKAICKTVMDELRRSGKSPNDMANQLSEVLHLKFERAHLAYLLSVQNVRDAEAGLYGQKTITGALRKDDTPAPFGDYGDTDGWNGVYVSAHYLIECLLHEYQRQEAALTQLLQGTFGQVFRSDHTRKVARKVTLLSGTMSSYAVMNENWMILFWVMLQSESEQSLESMYCGLSNRYSVAGIPKAKYQWVDRDCCAAFRVMDPGPYEHQQWEAWRTTEATVAEVTSGNLKNLHAACRKFNEDMVVKLDLFHCMRRFTRECVSEHHPLYGSFCQFLSSAFSVVDQGDLEKLKNAYRFCGIEPSNPTKLHIREHCRTKVPHPRELVQWVEEVLHHFYLAKDPNNIFLFKPSMLKLWWIQRIHILRGCLSDPEVEEGILYRYGGTLQLNHVKGDGAAVPIWIPVRGTSQQEGFHFHQAQWVTGNRVSPELFQAQGMTGVARWNYQRLVDLKQPGVVLPGVFDPVLMRVKQGIYKCDRATQISSLAHLQQGHRREVWPAICGARLSTCAS
;
A
#
# COMPACT_ATOMS: atom_id res chain seq x y z
N MET A 1 40.54 4.20 -22.09
CA MET A 1 39.28 4.76 -22.60
C MET A 1 38.66 5.57 -21.46
N ASN A 2 38.72 6.90 -21.51
CA ASN A 2 38.33 7.74 -20.36
C ASN A 2 36.80 7.74 -20.22
N MET A 3 36.27 7.04 -19.22
CA MET A 3 34.86 7.12 -18.87
C MET A 3 34.55 8.53 -18.37
N VAL A 4 33.81 9.30 -19.14
CA VAL A 4 33.43 10.66 -18.76
C VAL A 4 32.15 10.60 -17.92
N SER A 5 32.23 11.02 -16.67
CA SER A 5 31.04 11.17 -15.82
C SER A 5 30.15 12.32 -16.33
N LEU A 6 28.83 12.22 -16.16
CA LEU A 6 27.91 13.37 -16.35
C LEU A 6 27.79 14.23 -15.09
N TRP A 7 28.13 13.65 -13.93
CA TRP A 7 28.17 14.34 -12.65
C TRP A 7 29.53 14.98 -12.42
N ARG A 8 29.52 16.21 -11.92
CA ARG A 8 30.69 16.93 -11.42
C ARG A 8 30.44 17.28 -9.96
N TYR A 9 31.39 16.92 -9.12
CA TYR A 9 31.35 17.22 -7.70
C TYR A 9 32.33 18.36 -7.40
N PRO A 10 32.02 19.25 -6.45
CA PRO A 10 32.96 20.25 -6.00
C PRO A 10 34.28 19.64 -5.51
N PRO A 11 35.42 20.32 -5.68
CA PRO A 11 36.66 19.94 -5.03
C PRO A 11 36.50 20.03 -3.50
N GLN A 12 37.33 19.29 -2.75
CA GLN A 12 37.40 19.44 -1.29
C GLN A 12 38.06 20.77 -0.95
N PRO A 13 37.35 21.71 -0.30
CA PRO A 13 37.88 23.04 0.00
C PRO A 13 39.18 23.03 0.82
N GLU A 14 39.40 21.97 1.59
CA GLU A 14 40.56 21.78 2.46
C GLU A 14 41.84 21.39 1.71
N LEU A 15 41.73 21.00 0.43
CA LEU A 15 42.85 20.47 -0.37
C LEU A 15 43.40 21.48 -1.41
N ILE A 16 43.32 22.79 -1.13
CA ILE A 16 43.78 23.84 -2.04
C ILE A 16 45.30 24.05 -1.93
N GLU A 17 45.98 24.19 -3.08
CA GLU A 17 47.46 24.21 -3.19
C GLU A 17 48.15 25.48 -2.64
N THR A 18 47.44 26.60 -2.43
CA THR A 18 48.04 27.87 -2.00
C THR A 18 47.40 28.41 -0.72
N ASN A 19 48.20 28.58 0.34
CA ASN A 19 47.76 28.93 1.70
C ASN A 19 48.06 30.39 2.10
N THR A 20 48.23 31.30 1.13
CA THR A 20 48.69 32.67 1.41
C THR A 20 47.57 33.62 1.88
N GLY A 21 46.30 33.22 1.81
CA GLY A 21 45.15 34.02 2.22
C GLY A 21 44.15 33.21 3.04
N LEU A 22 43.19 33.89 3.68
CA LEU A 22 42.06 33.20 4.32
C LEU A 22 41.24 32.45 3.27
N PRO A 23 40.64 31.29 3.62
CA PRO A 23 39.84 30.51 2.68
C PRO A 23 38.68 31.34 2.15
N SER A 24 38.28 31.11 0.90
CA SER A 24 37.10 31.78 0.33
C SER A 24 35.82 30.98 0.68
N PRO A 25 34.73 31.64 1.14
CA PRO A 25 33.46 30.95 1.39
C PRO A 25 32.89 30.31 0.11
N LYS A 26 33.26 30.81 -1.07
CA LYS A 26 32.82 30.27 -2.37
C LYS A 26 33.14 28.80 -2.55
N TYR A 27 34.26 28.30 -2.02
CA TYR A 27 34.61 26.89 -2.14
C TYR A 27 33.67 25.97 -1.34
N PHE A 28 33.15 26.47 -0.21
CA PHE A 28 32.21 25.76 0.65
C PHE A 28 30.76 25.88 0.17
N GLN A 29 30.46 26.87 -0.69
CA GLN A 29 29.13 27.10 -1.27
C GLN A 29 28.88 26.34 -2.57
N LEU A 30 29.87 25.60 -3.09
CA LEU A 30 29.74 24.86 -4.34
C LEU A 30 28.79 23.67 -4.20
N HIS A 31 27.91 23.50 -5.18
CA HIS A 31 27.03 22.33 -5.29
C HIS A 31 27.44 21.43 -6.45
N PRO A 32 27.15 20.11 -6.38
CA PRO A 32 27.30 19.23 -7.52
C PRO A 32 26.48 19.73 -8.72
N PHE A 33 26.90 19.37 -9.93
CA PHE A 33 26.11 19.62 -11.12
C PHE A 33 26.11 18.45 -12.10
N PHE A 34 25.03 18.36 -12.86
CA PHE A 34 24.79 17.34 -13.88
C PHE A 34 24.79 17.98 -15.26
N ILE A 35 25.62 17.43 -16.15
CA ILE A 35 25.76 17.91 -17.53
C ILE A 35 24.69 17.24 -18.40
N TRP A 36 23.76 18.03 -18.94
CA TRP A 36 22.70 17.57 -19.85
C TRP A 36 22.87 18.14 -21.26
N LYS A 37 23.59 17.40 -22.11
CA LYS A 37 23.90 17.80 -23.49
C LYS A 37 23.67 16.66 -24.50
N PRO A 38 22.41 16.30 -24.81
CA PRO A 38 22.09 15.15 -25.66
C PRO A 38 22.69 15.21 -27.07
N GLU A 39 23.00 16.41 -27.56
CA GLU A 39 23.60 16.66 -28.87
C GLU A 39 25.13 16.53 -28.89
N HIS A 40 25.77 16.55 -27.72
CA HIS A 40 27.23 16.59 -27.58
C HIS A 40 27.85 15.18 -27.58
N SER A 41 29.12 15.06 -27.98
CA SER A 41 29.86 13.79 -28.06
C SER A 41 29.89 13.00 -26.75
N ILE A 42 29.84 13.70 -25.61
CA ILE A 42 29.75 13.09 -24.27
C ILE A 42 28.53 12.16 -24.10
N MET A 43 27.45 12.39 -24.85
CA MET A 43 26.23 11.57 -24.84
C MET A 43 26.07 10.78 -26.15
N GLU A 44 27.09 10.69 -26.99
CA GLU A 44 27.01 10.05 -28.30
C GLU A 44 26.62 8.57 -28.21
N ARG A 45 27.11 7.83 -27.21
CA ARG A 45 26.68 6.44 -26.99
C ARG A 45 25.20 6.32 -26.63
N LEU A 46 24.67 7.28 -25.85
CA LEU A 46 23.25 7.31 -25.52
C LEU A 46 22.40 7.66 -26.74
N ARG A 47 22.88 8.61 -27.55
CA ARG A 47 22.24 9.01 -28.80
C ARG A 47 22.28 7.88 -29.81
N ASN A 48 23.44 7.23 -29.97
CA ASN A 48 23.74 6.33 -31.07
C ASN A 48 23.36 7.02 -32.40
N ASN A 49 22.71 6.31 -33.32
CA ASN A 49 22.22 6.83 -34.59
C ASN A 49 20.90 7.62 -34.48
N TYR A 50 20.42 7.93 -33.27
CA TYR A 50 19.16 8.65 -33.09
C TYR A 50 19.28 10.13 -33.47
N ILE A 51 18.54 10.54 -34.49
CA ILE A 51 18.43 11.93 -34.91
C ILE A 51 17.58 12.69 -33.89
N LEU A 52 18.15 13.73 -33.28
CA LEU A 52 17.44 14.53 -32.29
C LEU A 52 16.28 15.29 -32.96
N PRO A 53 15.05 15.17 -32.43
CA PRO A 53 13.90 15.83 -33.02
C PRO A 53 13.92 17.33 -32.74
N CYS A 54 13.42 18.12 -33.68
CA CYS A 54 13.11 19.52 -33.40
C CYS A 54 11.84 19.61 -32.55
N LEU A 55 11.86 20.42 -31.48
CA LEU A 55 10.70 20.67 -30.65
C LEU A 55 9.47 21.13 -31.46
N TYR A 56 9.70 21.85 -32.55
CA TYR A 56 8.66 22.38 -33.45
C TYR A 56 8.33 21.44 -34.62
N ARG A 57 8.73 20.16 -34.53
CA ARG A 57 8.37 19.08 -35.47
C ARG A 57 8.69 19.35 -36.95
N CYS A 58 9.90 19.83 -37.23
CA CYS A 58 10.39 19.96 -38.60
C CYS A 58 10.60 18.58 -39.26
N GLN A 59 10.36 18.48 -40.57
CA GLN A 59 10.54 17.23 -41.33
C GLN A 59 12.00 16.75 -41.34
N ASN A 60 12.97 17.66 -41.54
CA ASN A 60 14.40 17.35 -41.56
C ASN A 60 15.12 18.11 -40.43
N PRO A 61 15.03 17.64 -39.17
CA PRO A 61 15.63 18.34 -38.04
C PRO A 61 17.16 18.23 -38.06
N ASN A 62 17.84 19.36 -37.96
CA ASN A 62 19.27 19.43 -37.68
C ASN A 62 19.47 20.23 -36.39
N VAL A 63 19.50 19.52 -35.26
CA VAL A 63 19.58 20.09 -33.91
C VAL A 63 21.04 20.21 -33.50
N VAL A 64 21.48 21.42 -33.23
CA VAL A 64 22.84 21.72 -32.76
C VAL A 64 22.82 22.52 -31.47
N SER A 65 23.95 22.53 -30.78
CA SER A 65 24.18 23.42 -29.64
C SER A 65 24.31 24.88 -30.11
N SER A 66 23.68 25.78 -29.37
CA SER A 66 23.73 27.24 -29.54
C SER A 66 24.20 27.93 -28.26
N GLY A 67 24.87 27.19 -27.37
CA GLY A 67 25.34 27.64 -26.07
C GLY A 67 24.76 26.83 -24.92
N VAL A 68 24.87 27.37 -23.71
CA VAL A 68 24.41 26.72 -22.48
C VAL A 68 23.39 27.62 -21.79
N GLY A 69 22.33 27.04 -21.27
CA GLY A 69 21.32 27.76 -20.50
C GLY A 69 21.80 28.12 -19.10
N ARG A 70 20.99 28.91 -18.39
CA ARG A 70 21.24 29.15 -16.96
C ARG A 70 21.11 27.83 -16.19
N PRO A 71 22.03 27.52 -15.25
CA PRO A 71 21.92 26.31 -14.44
C PRO A 71 20.60 26.28 -13.67
N ARG A 72 19.90 25.15 -13.72
CA ARG A 72 18.65 24.96 -12.96
C ARG A 72 18.96 24.31 -11.62
N VAL A 73 18.50 24.90 -10.51
CA VAL A 73 18.62 24.30 -9.17
C VAL A 73 17.63 23.14 -9.04
N ILE A 74 18.12 21.99 -8.58
CA ILE A 74 17.34 20.78 -8.36
C ILE A 74 17.48 20.36 -6.91
N LEU A 75 16.34 20.14 -6.25
CA LEU A 75 16.31 19.64 -4.87
C LEU A 75 16.20 18.12 -4.85
N GLY A 76 17.11 17.48 -4.13
CA GLY A 76 17.13 16.05 -3.85
C GLY A 76 17.00 15.75 -2.36
N ILE A 77 16.75 14.49 -2.05
CA ILE A 77 16.64 14.01 -0.65
C ILE A 77 17.95 14.12 0.13
N THR A 78 19.08 14.22 -0.58
CA THR A 78 20.42 14.37 0.01
C THR A 78 20.95 15.79 -0.10
N GLY A 79 20.24 16.74 -0.68
CA GLY A 79 20.71 18.12 -0.90
C GLY A 79 20.38 18.64 -2.30
N GLN A 80 20.96 19.78 -2.67
CA GLN A 80 20.74 20.42 -3.96
C GLN A 80 21.88 20.20 -4.96
N PHE A 81 21.56 20.28 -6.25
CA PHE A 81 22.52 20.24 -7.34
C PHE A 81 22.01 21.05 -8.53
N TYR A 82 22.89 21.37 -9.48
CA TYR A 82 22.52 22.09 -10.69
C TYR A 82 22.38 21.17 -11.91
N ILE A 83 21.45 21.47 -12.82
CA ILE A 83 21.45 20.92 -14.18
C ILE A 83 21.97 21.97 -15.15
N LEU A 84 23.02 21.62 -15.87
CA LEU A 84 23.60 22.43 -16.92
C LEU A 84 23.14 21.89 -18.28
N ALA A 85 22.09 22.52 -18.84
CA ALA A 85 21.47 22.09 -20.09
C ALA A 85 21.93 22.93 -21.29
N SER A 86 22.09 22.29 -22.44
CA SER A 86 22.36 23.01 -23.69
C SER A 86 21.19 23.89 -24.13
N ARG A 87 21.50 25.06 -24.68
CA ARG A 87 20.59 25.83 -25.53
C ARG A 87 20.68 25.24 -26.93
N LEU A 88 19.58 24.69 -27.44
CA LEU A 88 19.50 24.03 -28.73
C LEU A 88 18.94 24.96 -29.79
N CYS A 89 19.38 24.77 -31.04
CA CYS A 89 18.85 25.43 -32.23
C CYS A 89 18.66 24.42 -33.35
N CYS A 90 17.54 24.50 -34.07
CA CYS A 90 17.35 23.75 -35.30
C CYS A 90 17.86 24.56 -36.49
N LYS A 91 18.85 24.07 -37.23
CA LYS A 91 19.36 24.76 -38.44
C LYS A 91 18.30 24.88 -39.55
N ALA A 92 17.33 23.98 -39.60
CA ALA A 92 16.27 24.00 -40.61
C ALA A 92 15.25 25.12 -40.37
N CYS A 93 14.70 25.25 -39.16
CA CYS A 93 13.67 26.27 -38.85
C CYS A 93 14.20 27.50 -38.10
N LYS A 94 15.49 27.51 -37.74
CA LYS A 94 16.20 28.58 -37.01
C LYS A 94 15.64 28.91 -35.62
N ARG A 95 14.71 28.10 -35.08
CA ARG A 95 14.14 28.29 -33.74
C ARG A 95 15.02 27.67 -32.65
N TYR A 96 14.97 28.26 -31.47
CA TYR A 96 15.72 27.83 -30.29
C TYR A 96 14.83 27.29 -29.17
N TRP A 97 15.40 26.44 -28.31
CA TRP A 97 14.80 25.94 -27.07
C TRP A 97 15.91 25.43 -26.12
N PHE A 98 15.59 25.13 -24.87
CA PHE A 98 16.54 24.51 -23.94
C PHE A 98 16.36 22.99 -23.92
N ALA A 99 17.46 22.25 -23.79
CA ALA A 99 17.46 20.78 -23.77
C ALA A 99 16.74 20.18 -22.54
N ASP A 100 16.51 20.96 -21.49
CA ASP A 100 15.74 20.61 -20.30
C ASP A 100 14.27 21.07 -20.38
N LYS A 101 13.76 21.44 -21.57
CA LYS A 101 12.35 21.79 -21.72
C LYS A 101 11.48 20.52 -21.65
N PRO A 102 10.46 20.41 -20.76
CA PRO A 102 9.66 19.19 -20.59
C PRO A 102 9.06 18.67 -21.90
N GLN A 103 8.48 19.56 -22.70
CA GLN A 103 7.88 19.24 -24.01
C GLN A 103 8.86 18.59 -24.99
N TRP A 104 10.15 18.94 -24.90
CA TRP A 104 11.19 18.34 -25.73
C TRP A 104 11.62 16.99 -25.17
N LEU A 105 11.70 16.83 -23.85
CA LEU A 105 12.00 15.54 -23.23
C LEU A 105 10.92 14.49 -23.52
N ASP A 106 9.65 14.88 -23.63
CA ASP A 106 8.54 13.98 -23.90
C ASP A 106 8.59 13.33 -25.29
N ILE A 107 9.17 14.03 -26.27
CA ILE A 107 9.40 13.49 -27.63
C ILE A 107 10.71 12.71 -27.75
N LEU A 108 11.54 12.68 -26.70
CA LEU A 108 12.75 11.86 -26.69
C LEU A 108 12.45 10.41 -26.29
N PRO A 109 13.26 9.44 -26.77
CA PRO A 109 13.19 8.06 -26.33
C PRO A 109 13.35 7.94 -24.81
N GLN A 110 12.66 6.97 -24.21
CA GLN A 110 12.60 6.80 -22.75
C GLN A 110 13.99 6.71 -22.08
N ARG A 111 15.00 6.15 -22.78
CA ARG A 111 16.38 6.08 -22.29
C ARG A 111 16.99 7.44 -21.91
N PHE A 112 16.67 8.50 -22.66
CA PHE A 112 17.13 9.86 -22.35
C PHE A 112 16.48 10.37 -21.08
N ARG A 113 15.15 10.23 -21.00
CA ARG A 113 14.38 10.62 -19.82
C ARG A 113 14.84 9.87 -18.59
N ASN A 114 15.19 8.59 -18.69
CA ASN A 114 15.65 7.77 -17.57
C ASN A 114 16.98 8.27 -16.98
N ILE A 115 17.94 8.70 -17.80
CA ILE A 115 19.26 9.18 -17.36
C ILE A 115 19.20 10.55 -16.68
N LEU A 116 18.29 11.43 -17.13
CA LEU A 116 18.13 12.74 -16.50
C LEU A 116 17.73 12.55 -15.01
N PRO A 117 18.46 13.13 -14.03
CA PRO A 117 18.21 12.87 -12.62
C PRO A 117 17.03 13.66 -12.04
N ALA A 118 16.41 14.53 -12.84
CA ALA A 118 15.34 15.40 -12.39
C ALA A 118 14.00 15.10 -13.07
N PHE A 119 12.94 15.32 -12.30
CA PHE A 119 11.58 15.49 -12.77
C PHE A 119 11.35 16.99 -13.02
N LEU A 120 11.06 17.34 -14.27
CA LEU A 120 10.93 18.73 -14.70
C LEU A 120 9.46 19.08 -14.91
N THR A 121 9.01 20.16 -14.29
CA THR A 121 7.75 20.83 -14.62
C THR A 121 8.05 22.08 -15.46
N HIS A 122 7.02 22.82 -15.88
CA HIS A 122 7.19 23.95 -16.80
C HIS A 122 8.23 24.98 -16.31
N LYS A 123 8.16 25.40 -15.03
CA LYS A 123 9.07 26.41 -14.45
C LYS A 123 10.02 25.88 -13.38
N LYS A 124 9.77 24.69 -12.82
CA LYS A 124 10.47 24.18 -11.63
C LYS A 124 10.95 22.75 -11.87
N ALA A 125 11.77 22.22 -10.96
CA ALA A 125 12.25 20.85 -11.04
C ALA A 125 12.65 20.30 -9.68
N ILE A 126 12.53 18.99 -9.53
CA ILE A 126 12.97 18.25 -8.34
C ILE A 126 13.71 16.99 -8.76
N CYS A 127 14.56 16.47 -7.91
CA CYS A 127 15.24 15.21 -8.15
C CYS A 127 14.24 14.07 -8.21
N LYS A 128 14.47 13.09 -9.10
CA LYS A 128 13.65 11.87 -9.15
C LYS A 128 13.62 11.13 -7.83
N THR A 129 14.70 11.17 -7.04
CA THR A 129 14.73 10.55 -5.71
C THR A 129 13.68 11.12 -4.76
N VAL A 130 13.29 12.39 -4.91
CA VAL A 130 12.20 13.00 -4.12
C VAL A 130 10.87 12.39 -4.52
N MET A 131 10.63 12.22 -5.83
CA MET A 131 9.43 11.56 -6.34
C MET A 131 9.36 10.10 -5.90
N ASP A 132 10.50 9.40 -5.92
CA ASP A 132 10.59 8.00 -5.48
C ASP A 132 10.26 7.87 -4.00
N GLU A 133 10.81 8.74 -3.15
CA GLU A 133 10.55 8.74 -1.71
C GLU A 133 9.09 9.13 -1.42
N LEU A 134 8.53 10.15 -2.08
CA LEU A 134 7.10 10.51 -1.97
C LEU A 134 6.19 9.32 -2.30
N ARG A 135 6.55 8.55 -3.33
CA ARG A 135 5.76 7.41 -3.79
C ARG A 135 5.93 6.15 -2.93
N ARG A 136 7.01 6.03 -2.16
CA ARG A 136 7.38 4.80 -1.43
C ARG A 136 7.26 4.91 0.09
N SER A 137 7.49 6.09 0.65
CA SER A 137 7.56 6.28 2.11
C SER A 137 6.21 6.48 2.79
N GLY A 138 5.16 6.80 2.02
CA GLY A 138 3.85 7.16 2.56
C GLY A 138 3.80 8.56 3.21
N LYS A 139 4.91 9.32 3.16
CA LYS A 139 4.99 10.70 3.68
C LYS A 139 4.09 11.62 2.87
N SER A 140 3.41 12.53 3.57
CA SER A 140 2.63 13.56 2.88
C SER A 140 3.56 14.53 2.14
N PRO A 141 3.08 15.21 1.08
CA PRO A 141 3.82 16.29 0.43
C PRO A 141 4.29 17.37 1.40
N ASN A 142 3.54 17.63 2.48
CA ASN A 142 3.92 18.59 3.51
C ASN A 142 5.11 18.09 4.35
N ASP A 143 5.04 16.85 4.83
CA ASP A 143 6.14 16.25 5.61
C ASP A 143 7.41 16.15 4.78
N MET A 144 7.28 15.83 3.49
CA MET A 144 8.41 15.81 2.55
C MET A 144 9.00 17.21 2.37
N ALA A 145 8.18 18.24 2.16
CA ALA A 145 8.66 19.61 2.00
C ALA A 145 9.44 20.07 3.24
N ASN A 146 8.91 19.80 4.44
CA ASN A 146 9.58 20.11 5.70
C ASN A 146 10.90 19.34 5.84
N GLN A 147 10.89 18.03 5.58
CA GLN A 147 12.09 17.21 5.64
C GLN A 147 13.18 17.72 4.68
N LEU A 148 12.80 18.09 3.45
CA LEU A 148 13.74 18.65 2.49
C LEU A 148 14.30 19.98 2.97
N SER A 149 13.47 20.85 3.54
CA SER A 149 13.91 22.12 4.12
C SER A 149 14.96 21.89 5.21
N GLU A 150 14.70 21.00 6.16
CA GLU A 150 15.63 20.65 7.25
C GLU A 150 16.97 20.12 6.72
N VAL A 151 16.93 19.18 5.76
CA VAL A 151 18.15 18.61 5.17
C VAL A 151 18.99 19.66 4.45
N LEU A 152 18.35 20.61 3.77
CA LEU A 152 19.04 21.67 3.04
C LEU A 152 19.64 22.72 3.99
N HIS A 153 18.93 23.09 5.07
CA HIS A 153 19.45 24.00 6.10
C HIS A 153 20.62 23.37 6.84
N LEU A 154 20.50 22.11 7.23
CA LEU A 154 21.59 21.39 7.88
C LEU A 154 22.85 21.34 7.01
N LYS A 155 22.70 21.24 5.68
CA LYS A 155 23.84 21.31 4.76
C LYS A 155 24.47 22.70 4.69
N PHE A 156 23.65 23.74 4.66
CA PHE A 156 24.11 25.12 4.73
C PHE A 156 24.89 25.39 6.02
N GLU A 157 24.33 25.02 7.17
CA GLU A 157 24.96 25.19 8.49
C GLU A 157 26.28 24.43 8.59
N ARG A 158 26.35 23.19 8.07
CA ARG A 158 27.58 22.41 8.04
C ARG A 158 28.64 23.04 7.15
N ALA A 159 28.26 23.57 5.98
CA ALA A 159 29.19 24.25 5.09
C ALA A 159 29.71 25.55 5.70
N HIS A 160 28.83 26.31 6.37
CA HIS A 160 29.20 27.52 7.11
C HIS A 160 30.16 27.18 8.27
N LEU A 161 29.86 26.14 9.05
CA LEU A 161 30.75 25.69 10.12
C LEU A 161 32.12 25.24 9.57
N ALA A 162 32.16 24.47 8.49
CA ALA A 162 33.41 24.05 7.86
C ALA A 162 34.26 25.25 7.39
N TYR A 163 33.62 26.29 6.86
CA TYR A 163 34.28 27.54 6.52
C TYR A 163 34.88 28.22 7.75
N LEU A 164 34.12 28.38 8.83
CA LEU A 164 34.60 29.00 10.08
C LEU A 164 35.75 28.22 10.70
N LEU A 165 35.67 26.88 10.73
CA LEU A 165 36.75 26.02 11.22
C LEU A 165 38.01 26.13 10.35
N SER A 166 37.86 26.27 9.04
CA SER A 166 38.99 26.45 8.13
C SER A 166 39.69 27.80 8.34
N VAL A 167 38.91 28.87 8.55
CA VAL A 167 39.43 30.19 8.93
C VAL A 167 40.15 30.12 10.28
N GLN A 168 39.55 29.45 11.27
CA GLN A 168 40.15 29.27 12.59
C GLN A 168 41.47 28.49 12.52
N ASN A 169 41.51 27.39 11.77
CA ASN A 169 42.72 26.57 11.63
C ASN A 169 43.90 27.36 11.04
N VAL A 170 43.65 28.25 10.07
CA VAL A 170 44.69 29.16 9.55
C VAL A 170 45.19 30.11 10.64
N ARG A 171 44.29 30.69 11.43
CA ARG A 171 44.65 31.60 12.53
C ARG A 171 45.39 30.90 13.67
N ASP A 172 45.00 29.68 14.01
CA ASP A 172 45.67 28.86 15.03
C ASP A 172 47.10 28.51 14.60
N ALA A 173 47.30 28.21 13.31
CA ALA A 173 48.62 27.98 12.74
C ALA A 173 49.50 29.25 12.71
N GLU A 174 48.90 30.43 12.57
CA GLU A 174 49.59 31.73 12.64
C GLU A 174 49.96 32.10 14.08
N ALA A 175 49.09 31.77 15.03
CA ALA A 175 49.34 31.93 16.46
C ALA A 175 50.41 30.95 16.99
N GLY A 176 50.72 29.89 16.25
CA GLY A 176 51.70 28.87 16.61
C GLY A 176 51.14 27.78 17.52
N LEU A 177 49.82 27.58 17.52
CA LEU A 177 49.13 26.58 18.35
C LEU A 177 49.64 25.16 18.07
N TYR A 178 50.08 24.89 16.84
CA TYR A 178 50.60 23.59 16.39
C TYR A 178 52.13 23.46 16.52
N GLY A 179 52.77 24.28 17.38
CA GLY A 179 54.20 24.22 17.67
C GLY A 179 55.11 24.97 16.69
N GLN A 180 54.61 25.38 15.52
CA GLN A 180 55.32 26.22 14.55
C GLN A 180 54.41 27.37 14.09
N LYS A 181 54.95 28.58 13.98
CA LYS A 181 54.24 29.76 13.46
C LYS A 181 54.40 29.87 11.96
N THR A 182 53.30 29.93 11.24
CA THR A 182 53.31 30.18 9.79
C THR A 182 53.47 31.67 9.48
N ILE A 183 54.18 32.00 8.38
CA ILE A 183 54.41 33.41 7.95
C ILE A 183 53.22 34.00 7.17
N THR A 184 52.18 33.21 6.91
CA THR A 184 51.04 33.57 6.05
C THR A 184 50.31 34.82 6.54
N GLY A 185 50.21 35.01 7.86
CA GLY A 185 49.58 36.19 8.45
C GLY A 185 50.33 37.49 8.15
N ALA A 186 51.67 37.45 8.11
CA ALA A 186 52.50 38.61 7.79
C ALA A 186 52.47 39.00 6.30
N LEU A 187 52.08 38.06 5.43
CA LEU A 187 51.99 38.26 3.99
C LEU A 187 50.57 38.67 3.53
N ARG A 188 49.58 38.61 4.42
CA ARG A 188 48.16 38.84 4.10
C ARG A 188 47.84 40.34 4.01
N LYS A 189 47.15 40.75 2.95
CA LYS A 189 46.70 42.14 2.74
C LYS A 189 45.42 42.51 3.50
N ASP A 190 44.53 41.54 3.73
CA ASP A 190 43.26 41.70 4.43
C ASP A 190 43.03 40.50 5.33
N ASP A 191 42.89 40.73 6.64
CA ASP A 191 42.73 39.71 7.66
C ASP A 191 41.26 39.45 8.08
N THR A 192 40.33 40.14 7.42
CA THR A 192 38.90 39.98 7.68
C THR A 192 38.36 38.80 6.86
N PRO A 193 37.80 37.75 7.51
CA PRO A 193 37.15 36.67 6.77
C PRO A 193 35.93 37.22 6.03
N ALA A 194 35.78 36.85 4.76
CA ALA A 194 34.60 37.22 3.99
C ALA A 194 33.32 36.64 4.64
N PRO A 195 32.18 37.34 4.60
CA PRO A 195 30.93 36.80 5.12
C PRO A 195 30.49 35.57 4.31
N PHE A 196 29.92 34.58 4.98
CA PHE A 196 29.41 33.37 4.31
C PHE A 196 28.09 33.62 3.54
N GLY A 197 27.36 34.69 3.87
CA GLY A 197 26.06 35.00 3.27
C GLY A 197 24.90 34.19 3.85
N ASP A 198 23.68 34.61 3.52
CA ASP A 198 22.44 33.96 3.97
C ASP A 198 22.10 32.73 3.10
N TYR A 199 21.22 31.86 3.62
CA TYR A 199 20.78 30.65 2.90
C TYR A 199 20.27 30.94 1.47
N GLY A 200 19.50 32.02 1.29
CA GLY A 200 18.89 32.40 0.02
C GLY A 200 19.76 33.28 -0.88
N ASP A 201 21.01 33.56 -0.53
CA ASP A 201 21.90 34.45 -1.31
C ASP A 201 22.19 33.84 -2.69
N THR A 202 21.77 34.51 -3.76
CA THR A 202 21.90 34.04 -5.15
C THR A 202 23.33 33.96 -5.64
N ASP A 203 24.22 34.81 -5.11
CA ASP A 203 25.65 34.81 -5.46
C ASP A 203 26.49 33.94 -4.51
N GLY A 204 25.86 33.45 -3.43
CA GLY A 204 26.43 32.55 -2.42
C GLY A 204 25.83 31.15 -2.47
N TRP A 205 25.16 30.71 -1.39
CA TRP A 205 24.65 29.35 -1.24
C TRP A 205 23.52 29.00 -2.22
N ASN A 206 22.73 30.00 -2.64
CA ASN A 206 21.59 29.89 -3.54
C ASN A 206 20.60 28.77 -3.12
N GLY A 207 20.27 28.77 -1.83
CA GLY A 207 19.35 27.82 -1.22
C GLY A 207 17.93 28.06 -1.70
N VAL A 208 17.22 26.99 -2.00
CA VAL A 208 15.83 27.05 -2.48
C VAL A 208 14.92 26.20 -1.60
N TYR A 209 13.64 26.57 -1.56
CA TYR A 209 12.60 25.85 -0.83
C TYR A 209 11.62 25.18 -1.79
N VAL A 210 11.04 24.07 -1.34
CA VAL A 210 9.95 23.41 -2.06
C VAL A 210 8.67 23.49 -1.26
N SER A 211 7.58 23.90 -1.89
CA SER A 211 6.27 23.90 -1.24
C SER A 211 5.59 22.54 -1.40
N ALA A 212 4.75 22.18 -0.43
CA ALA A 212 3.88 21.00 -0.52
C ALA A 212 3.01 21.03 -1.78
N HIS A 213 2.47 22.20 -2.13
CA HIS A 213 1.68 22.40 -3.35
C HIS A 213 2.44 21.99 -4.62
N TYR A 214 3.71 22.39 -4.74
CA TYR A 214 4.51 22.02 -5.90
C TYR A 214 4.78 20.51 -5.98
N LEU A 215 4.98 19.85 -4.83
CA LEU A 215 5.12 18.39 -4.79
C LEU A 215 3.83 17.67 -5.20
N ILE A 216 2.66 18.24 -4.87
CA ILE A 216 1.35 17.76 -5.34
C ILE A 216 1.26 17.89 -6.87
N GLU A 217 1.61 19.04 -7.43
CA GLU A 217 1.64 19.22 -8.90
C GLU A 217 2.57 18.19 -9.58
N CYS A 218 3.71 17.87 -8.97
CA CYS A 218 4.62 16.85 -9.49
C CYS A 218 4.00 15.45 -9.47
N LEU A 219 3.26 15.09 -8.42
CA LEU A 219 2.55 13.82 -8.32
C LEU A 219 1.42 13.73 -9.36
N LEU A 220 0.66 14.80 -9.54
CA LEU A 220 -0.43 14.87 -10.53
C LEU A 220 0.10 14.77 -11.96
N HIS A 221 1.17 15.52 -12.28
CA HIS A 221 1.79 15.48 -13.61
C HIS A 221 2.36 14.09 -13.93
N GLU A 222 2.95 13.40 -12.96
CA GLU A 222 3.33 12.01 -13.19
C GLU A 222 2.10 11.13 -13.41
N TYR A 223 1.07 11.25 -12.57
CA TYR A 223 -0.13 10.44 -12.72
C TYR A 223 -0.72 10.60 -14.13
N GLN A 224 -0.86 11.83 -14.63
CA GLN A 224 -1.31 12.11 -15.99
C GLN A 224 -0.44 11.41 -17.05
N ARG A 225 0.88 11.39 -16.87
CA ARG A 225 1.80 10.67 -17.78
C ARG A 225 1.56 9.16 -17.79
N GLN A 226 1.11 8.59 -16.68
CA GLN A 226 0.91 7.15 -16.51
C GLN A 226 -0.56 6.71 -16.61
N GLU A 227 -1.50 7.66 -16.68
CA GLU A 227 -2.92 7.41 -16.53
C GLU A 227 -3.46 6.40 -17.55
N ALA A 228 -3.07 6.52 -18.83
CA ALA A 228 -3.49 5.58 -19.87
C ALA A 228 -3.04 4.14 -19.58
N ALA A 229 -1.79 3.98 -19.14
CA ALA A 229 -1.22 2.68 -18.78
C ALA A 229 -1.89 2.07 -17.54
N LEU A 230 -2.08 2.90 -16.50
CA LEU A 230 -2.77 2.50 -15.27
C LEU A 230 -4.21 2.07 -15.57
N THR A 231 -4.91 2.86 -16.38
CA THR A 231 -6.29 2.59 -16.79
C THR A 231 -6.39 1.29 -17.57
N GLN A 232 -5.48 1.06 -18.53
CA GLN A 232 -5.46 -0.18 -19.31
C GLN A 232 -5.22 -1.42 -18.43
N LEU A 233 -4.31 -1.35 -17.45
CA LEU A 233 -4.09 -2.45 -16.49
C LEU A 233 -5.37 -2.75 -15.71
N LEU A 234 -6.00 -1.70 -15.16
CA LEU A 234 -7.18 -1.85 -14.32
C LEU A 234 -8.38 -2.35 -15.12
N GLN A 235 -8.55 -1.87 -16.36
CA GLN A 235 -9.59 -2.35 -17.29
C GLN A 235 -9.46 -3.85 -17.60
N GLY A 236 -8.22 -4.35 -17.74
CA GLY A 236 -7.92 -5.77 -17.96
C GLY A 236 -8.07 -6.68 -16.75
N THR A 237 -8.50 -6.16 -15.59
CA THR A 237 -8.70 -6.97 -14.38
C THR A 237 -10.14 -7.48 -14.30
N PHE A 238 -10.29 -8.81 -14.33
CA PHE A 238 -11.58 -9.52 -14.25
C PHE A 238 -11.54 -10.62 -13.19
N GLY A 239 -12.69 -11.21 -12.92
CA GLY A 239 -12.87 -12.31 -11.97
C GLY A 239 -14.24 -12.97 -12.11
N GLN A 240 -14.36 -14.18 -11.58
CA GLN A 240 -15.60 -14.97 -11.58
C GLN A 240 -16.34 -14.93 -10.23
N VAL A 241 -15.66 -14.47 -9.17
CA VAL A 241 -16.23 -14.33 -7.83
C VAL A 241 -15.86 -12.98 -7.25
N PHE A 242 -16.84 -12.26 -6.73
CA PHE A 242 -16.64 -10.95 -6.11
C PHE A 242 -16.71 -10.99 -4.59
N ARG A 243 -15.99 -10.04 -4.01
CA ARG A 243 -16.09 -9.66 -2.61
C ARG A 243 -16.13 -8.16 -2.55
N SER A 244 -16.89 -7.63 -1.61
CA SER A 244 -17.08 -6.19 -1.50
C SER A 244 -17.45 -5.78 -0.10
N ASP A 245 -16.84 -4.69 0.35
CA ASP A 245 -17.10 -4.14 1.67
C ASP A 245 -17.00 -2.62 1.63
N HIS A 246 -17.71 -1.99 2.55
CA HIS A 246 -17.60 -0.57 2.81
C HIS A 246 -16.50 -0.30 3.85
N THR A 247 -15.79 0.81 3.68
CA THR A 247 -14.84 1.28 4.70
C THR A 247 -14.88 2.79 4.83
N ARG A 248 -14.80 3.26 6.07
CA ARG A 248 -14.67 4.70 6.38
C ARG A 248 -13.23 5.12 6.67
N LYS A 249 -12.27 4.18 6.60
CA LYS A 249 -10.85 4.44 6.96
C LYS A 249 -10.22 5.51 6.05
N VAL A 250 -10.41 5.39 4.73
CA VAL A 250 -9.87 6.35 3.76
C VAL A 250 -10.76 7.60 3.61
N ALA A 251 -12.06 7.46 3.83
CA ALA A 251 -13.03 8.54 3.67
C ALA A 251 -12.72 9.75 4.58
N ARG A 252 -12.12 9.50 5.75
CA ARG A 252 -11.69 10.55 6.69
C ARG A 252 -10.53 11.42 6.17
N LYS A 253 -9.83 11.00 5.11
CA LYS A 253 -8.63 11.69 4.57
C LYS A 253 -8.93 12.60 3.38
N VAL A 254 -10.10 12.48 2.76
CA VAL A 254 -10.45 13.23 1.55
C VAL A 254 -11.31 14.42 1.93
N THR A 255 -10.96 15.61 1.47
CA THR A 255 -11.76 16.82 1.69
C THR A 255 -12.98 16.78 0.76
N LEU A 256 -14.15 16.46 1.31
CA LEU A 256 -15.41 16.36 0.55
C LEU A 256 -16.49 17.24 1.21
N LEU A 257 -17.51 17.61 0.41
CA LEU A 257 -18.41 18.74 0.67
C LEU A 257 -19.36 18.58 1.88
N SER A 258 -19.73 17.36 2.31
CA SER A 258 -20.44 17.07 3.58
C SER A 258 -20.75 15.57 3.73
N GLY A 259 -21.06 15.12 4.96
CA GLY A 259 -21.68 13.82 5.25
C GLY A 259 -20.75 12.70 5.76
N THR A 260 -21.35 11.56 6.11
CA THR A 260 -20.64 10.32 6.46
C THR A 260 -20.28 9.57 5.17
N MET A 261 -19.13 9.91 4.59
CA MET A 261 -18.63 9.26 3.37
C MET A 261 -18.12 7.84 3.65
N SER A 262 -18.25 6.96 2.67
CA SER A 262 -17.63 5.63 2.68
C SER A 262 -16.89 5.35 1.37
N SER A 263 -15.93 4.44 1.43
CA SER A 263 -15.27 3.86 0.27
C SER A 263 -15.84 2.47 0.05
N TYR A 264 -16.06 2.07 -1.20
CA TYR A 264 -16.48 0.72 -1.57
C TYR A 264 -15.54 0.15 -2.61
N ALA A 265 -15.07 -1.08 -2.40
CA ALA A 265 -14.15 -1.74 -3.32
C ALA A 265 -14.66 -3.14 -3.68
N VAL A 266 -14.61 -3.48 -4.97
CA VAL A 266 -14.92 -4.82 -5.48
C VAL A 266 -13.60 -5.54 -5.77
N MET A 267 -13.43 -6.71 -5.17
CA MET A 267 -12.24 -7.56 -5.27
C MET A 267 -12.60 -8.93 -5.86
N ASN A 268 -11.74 -9.50 -6.69
CA ASN A 268 -11.94 -10.83 -7.28
C ASN A 268 -11.37 -11.97 -6.40
N GLU A 269 -11.53 -13.21 -6.85
CA GLU A 269 -10.98 -14.43 -6.26
C GLU A 269 -9.43 -14.44 -6.15
N ASN A 270 -8.76 -13.63 -6.96
CA ASN A 270 -7.30 -13.47 -6.99
C ASN A 270 -6.80 -12.30 -6.14
N TRP A 271 -7.70 -11.70 -5.34
CA TRP A 271 -7.45 -10.57 -4.46
C TRP A 271 -7.07 -9.28 -5.19
N MET A 272 -7.35 -9.19 -6.48
CA MET A 272 -7.19 -7.98 -7.28
C MET A 272 -8.45 -7.14 -7.19
N ILE A 273 -8.30 -5.82 -7.17
CA ILE A 273 -9.40 -4.86 -7.14
C ILE A 273 -9.87 -4.60 -8.57
N LEU A 274 -11.14 -4.83 -8.83
CA LEU A 274 -11.76 -4.50 -10.13
C LEU A 274 -12.24 -3.06 -10.18
N PHE A 275 -12.70 -2.54 -9.03
CA PHE A 275 -13.29 -1.21 -8.92
C PHE A 275 -13.16 -0.68 -7.50
N TRP A 276 -12.94 0.63 -7.35
CA TRP A 276 -12.98 1.34 -6.08
C TRP A 276 -13.64 2.70 -6.28
N VAL A 277 -14.64 3.01 -5.45
CA VAL A 277 -15.41 4.26 -5.50
C VAL A 277 -15.54 4.90 -4.12
N MET A 278 -15.68 6.22 -4.10
CA MET A 278 -16.09 7.01 -2.93
C MET A 278 -17.58 7.32 -3.01
N LEU A 279 -18.31 7.14 -1.91
CA LEU A 279 -19.76 7.22 -1.86
C LEU A 279 -20.23 8.17 -0.75
N GLN A 280 -21.24 8.98 -1.07
CA GLN A 280 -21.92 9.88 -0.12
C GLN A 280 -22.92 9.16 0.78
N SER A 281 -23.51 8.07 0.29
CA SER A 281 -24.35 7.18 1.07
C SER A 281 -23.95 5.74 0.83
N GLU A 282 -24.20 4.93 1.84
CA GLU A 282 -23.96 3.49 1.84
C GLU A 282 -25.12 2.69 1.22
N SER A 283 -25.96 3.31 0.38
CA SER A 283 -27.12 2.68 -0.24
C SER A 283 -26.79 1.94 -1.54
N GLU A 284 -27.60 0.93 -1.87
CA GLU A 284 -27.51 0.19 -3.15
C GLU A 284 -27.62 1.10 -4.37
N GLN A 285 -28.46 2.13 -4.32
CA GLN A 285 -28.63 3.08 -5.42
C GLN A 285 -27.30 3.79 -5.78
N SER A 286 -26.50 4.11 -4.76
CA SER A 286 -25.19 4.76 -4.95
C SER A 286 -24.18 3.86 -5.67
N LEU A 287 -24.41 2.54 -5.70
CA LEU A 287 -23.53 1.56 -6.34
C LEU A 287 -23.95 1.24 -7.79
N GLU A 288 -25.13 1.66 -8.25
CA GLU A 288 -25.68 1.26 -9.55
C GLU A 288 -24.78 1.68 -10.73
N SER A 289 -24.26 2.91 -10.72
CA SER A 289 -23.38 3.42 -11.78
C SER A 289 -22.07 2.62 -11.86
N MET A 290 -21.50 2.27 -10.70
CA MET A 290 -20.29 1.46 -10.60
C MET A 290 -20.52 0.05 -11.19
N TYR A 291 -21.61 -0.63 -10.81
CA TYR A 291 -21.93 -1.95 -11.34
C TYR A 291 -22.29 -1.93 -12.83
N CYS A 292 -22.96 -0.89 -13.31
CA CYS A 292 -23.22 -0.68 -14.74
C CYS A 292 -21.89 -0.55 -15.52
N GLY A 293 -20.95 0.25 -15.02
CA GLY A 293 -19.61 0.37 -15.60
C GLY A 293 -18.85 -0.96 -15.61
N LEU A 294 -18.92 -1.74 -14.53
CA LEU A 294 -18.32 -3.07 -14.45
C LEU A 294 -18.97 -4.05 -15.44
N SER A 295 -20.30 -4.00 -15.58
CA SER A 295 -21.08 -4.81 -16.53
C SER A 295 -20.67 -4.57 -17.97
N ASN A 296 -20.52 -3.28 -18.34
CA ASN A 296 -20.07 -2.87 -19.65
C ASN A 296 -18.65 -3.36 -19.94
N ARG A 297 -17.73 -3.27 -18.96
CA ARG A 297 -16.37 -3.77 -19.11
C ARG A 297 -16.32 -5.26 -19.42
N TYR A 298 -17.10 -6.09 -18.72
CA TYR A 298 -17.18 -7.53 -18.99
C TYR A 298 -17.76 -7.82 -20.36
N SER A 299 -18.84 -7.11 -20.73
CA SER A 299 -19.54 -7.30 -22.00
C SER A 299 -18.65 -6.93 -23.20
N VAL A 300 -17.96 -5.79 -23.12
CA VAL A 300 -17.01 -5.34 -24.15
C VAL A 300 -15.82 -6.29 -24.28
N ALA A 301 -15.35 -6.88 -23.18
CA ALA A 301 -14.25 -7.85 -23.20
C ALA A 301 -14.69 -9.26 -23.63
N GLY A 302 -15.99 -9.53 -23.76
CA GLY A 302 -16.51 -10.89 -24.05
C GLY A 302 -16.25 -11.89 -22.91
N ILE A 303 -16.10 -11.42 -21.67
CA ILE A 303 -15.79 -12.26 -20.51
C ILE A 303 -17.07 -12.59 -19.74
N PRO A 304 -17.29 -13.86 -19.37
CA PRO A 304 -18.43 -14.25 -18.52
C PRO A 304 -18.45 -13.47 -17.21
N LYS A 305 -19.63 -12.94 -16.87
CA LYS A 305 -19.85 -12.17 -15.65
C LYS A 305 -19.77 -13.07 -14.42
N ALA A 306 -19.26 -12.50 -13.32
CA ALA A 306 -19.20 -13.18 -12.04
C ALA A 306 -20.60 -13.63 -11.58
N LYS A 307 -20.66 -14.84 -11.01
CA LYS A 307 -21.90 -15.47 -10.54
C LYS A 307 -22.13 -15.30 -9.05
N TYR A 308 -21.09 -15.01 -8.29
CA TYR A 308 -21.17 -14.97 -6.83
C TYR A 308 -20.53 -13.70 -6.27
N GLN A 309 -21.14 -13.16 -5.21
CA GLN A 309 -20.61 -12.01 -4.49
C GLN A 309 -20.78 -12.15 -2.97
N TRP A 310 -19.71 -11.89 -2.20
CA TRP A 310 -19.76 -11.81 -0.74
C TRP A 310 -19.75 -10.37 -0.24
N VAL A 311 -20.67 -10.05 0.68
CA VAL A 311 -20.90 -8.71 1.25
C VAL A 311 -21.09 -8.76 2.76
N ASP A 312 -20.75 -7.68 3.47
CA ASP A 312 -21.06 -7.55 4.89
C ASP A 312 -22.57 -7.45 5.15
N ARG A 313 -23.34 -6.76 4.30
CA ARG A 313 -24.77 -6.49 4.55
C ARG A 313 -25.59 -6.55 3.27
N ASP A 314 -26.92 -6.41 3.42
CA ASP A 314 -27.85 -6.30 2.30
C ASP A 314 -27.84 -7.51 1.33
N CYS A 315 -27.48 -8.69 1.83
CA CYS A 315 -27.44 -9.93 1.05
C CYS A 315 -28.82 -10.52 0.70
N CYS A 316 -29.86 -10.22 1.48
CA CYS A 316 -31.23 -10.72 1.29
C CYS A 316 -32.26 -9.62 1.55
N ALA A 317 -33.53 -9.90 1.26
CA ALA A 317 -34.64 -8.98 1.49
C ALA A 317 -34.63 -8.43 2.92
N ALA A 318 -34.90 -7.14 3.07
CA ALA A 318 -34.94 -6.48 4.38
C ALA A 318 -35.99 -7.13 5.29
N PHE A 319 -35.69 -7.19 6.59
CA PHE A 319 -36.58 -7.73 7.61
C PHE A 319 -36.46 -6.90 8.88
N ARG A 320 -37.45 -7.03 9.76
CA ARG A 320 -37.44 -6.39 11.09
C ARG A 320 -37.49 -7.46 12.15
N VAL A 321 -36.74 -7.24 13.21
CA VAL A 321 -36.73 -8.08 14.41
C VAL A 321 -37.09 -7.18 15.58
N MET A 322 -38.08 -7.59 16.36
CA MET A 322 -38.52 -6.85 17.54
C MET A 322 -37.42 -6.85 18.62
N ASP A 323 -37.44 -5.85 19.49
CA ASP A 323 -36.56 -5.84 20.65
C ASP A 323 -37.02 -6.92 21.65
N PRO A 324 -36.09 -7.74 22.17
CA PRO A 324 -36.43 -8.69 23.22
C PRO A 324 -36.99 -8.00 24.45
N GLY A 325 -37.96 -8.64 25.10
CA GLY A 325 -38.50 -8.20 26.38
C GLY A 325 -37.46 -8.24 27.51
N PRO A 326 -37.76 -7.58 28.65
CA PRO A 326 -36.91 -7.67 29.84
C PRO A 326 -36.66 -9.14 30.23
N TYR A 327 -35.40 -9.50 30.47
CA TYR A 327 -34.97 -10.85 30.88
C TYR A 327 -35.26 -11.99 29.89
N GLU A 328 -35.79 -11.73 28.70
CA GLU A 328 -36.07 -12.76 27.70
C GLU A 328 -34.77 -13.48 27.25
N HIS A 329 -33.65 -12.74 27.22
CA HIS A 329 -32.31 -13.30 27.00
C HIS A 329 -31.89 -14.38 28.02
N GLN A 330 -32.58 -14.50 29.16
CA GLN A 330 -32.30 -15.52 30.18
C GLN A 330 -33.20 -16.76 30.05
N GLN A 331 -34.17 -16.74 29.13
CA GLN A 331 -35.13 -17.82 28.94
C GLN A 331 -34.82 -18.57 27.65
N TRP A 332 -34.40 -19.84 27.75
CA TRP A 332 -33.97 -20.62 26.58
C TRP A 332 -35.05 -20.75 25.48
N GLU A 333 -36.34 -20.76 25.83
CA GLU A 333 -37.45 -20.75 24.87
C GLU A 333 -37.35 -19.62 23.83
N ALA A 334 -36.87 -18.44 24.24
CA ALA A 334 -36.72 -17.30 23.33
C ALA A 334 -35.58 -17.45 22.32
N TRP A 335 -34.59 -18.30 22.61
CA TRP A 335 -33.45 -18.55 21.72
C TRP A 335 -33.76 -19.61 20.68
N ARG A 336 -34.68 -20.53 21.01
CA ARG A 336 -34.99 -21.69 20.17
C ARG A 336 -35.53 -21.31 18.80
N THR A 337 -35.11 -22.09 17.81
CA THR A 337 -35.69 -22.03 16.46
C THR A 337 -36.88 -22.99 16.38
N THR A 338 -38.07 -22.47 16.09
CA THR A 338 -39.29 -23.28 15.92
C THR A 338 -39.62 -23.46 14.45
N GLU A 339 -40.34 -24.52 14.09
CA GLU A 339 -40.84 -24.74 12.72
C GLU A 339 -41.69 -23.56 12.22
N ALA A 340 -42.46 -22.93 13.11
CA ALA A 340 -43.22 -21.72 12.79
C ALA A 340 -42.29 -20.57 12.39
N THR A 341 -41.20 -20.35 13.14
CA THR A 341 -40.18 -19.35 12.81
C THR A 341 -39.48 -19.68 11.49
N VAL A 342 -39.17 -20.95 11.23
CA VAL A 342 -38.56 -21.37 9.95
C VAL A 342 -39.50 -21.05 8.80
N ALA A 343 -40.78 -21.42 8.91
CA ALA A 343 -41.78 -21.17 7.89
C ALA A 343 -41.97 -19.67 7.63
N GLU A 344 -42.07 -18.85 8.68
CA GLU A 344 -42.18 -17.39 8.57
C GLU A 344 -41.00 -16.79 7.81
N VAL A 345 -39.78 -17.11 8.25
CA VAL A 345 -38.54 -16.48 7.77
C VAL A 345 -38.15 -16.89 6.35
N THR A 346 -38.54 -18.10 5.94
CA THR A 346 -38.23 -18.66 4.62
C THR A 346 -39.35 -18.46 3.59
N SER A 347 -40.50 -17.92 4.00
CA SER A 347 -41.61 -17.59 3.11
C SER A 347 -41.38 -16.29 2.31
N GLY A 348 -42.01 -16.19 1.14
CA GLY A 348 -42.01 -14.97 0.32
C GLY A 348 -40.77 -14.78 -0.56
N ASN A 349 -40.62 -13.57 -1.11
CA ASN A 349 -39.46 -13.23 -1.94
C ASN A 349 -38.27 -12.83 -1.06
N LEU A 350 -37.27 -13.70 -0.99
CA LEU A 350 -36.09 -13.53 -0.15
C LEU A 350 -34.95 -12.74 -0.84
N LYS A 351 -35.06 -12.48 -2.15
CA LYS A 351 -34.01 -11.79 -2.91
C LYS A 351 -34.01 -10.29 -2.62
N ASN A 352 -32.83 -9.72 -2.36
CA ASN A 352 -32.66 -8.28 -2.33
C ASN A 352 -32.56 -7.72 -3.76
N LEU A 353 -32.99 -6.48 -3.96
CA LEU A 353 -32.72 -5.67 -5.15
C LEU A 353 -31.29 -5.11 -5.12
N HIS A 354 -30.31 -5.98 -4.88
CA HIS A 354 -28.90 -5.57 -4.84
C HIS A 354 -28.48 -4.99 -6.20
N ALA A 355 -27.76 -3.88 -6.18
CA ALA A 355 -27.29 -3.18 -7.38
C ALA A 355 -26.45 -4.08 -8.29
N ALA A 356 -25.68 -5.00 -7.71
CA ALA A 356 -24.92 -5.98 -8.47
C ALA A 356 -25.84 -6.94 -9.26
N CYS A 357 -26.93 -7.42 -8.65
CA CYS A 357 -27.92 -8.22 -9.37
C CYS A 357 -28.60 -7.40 -10.48
N ARG A 358 -29.02 -6.16 -10.18
CA ARG A 358 -29.79 -5.32 -11.11
C ARG A 358 -28.98 -4.74 -12.28
N LYS A 359 -27.69 -4.43 -12.07
CA LYS A 359 -26.88 -3.67 -13.03
C LYS A 359 -25.70 -4.46 -13.58
N PHE A 360 -25.21 -5.47 -12.85
CA PHE A 360 -24.11 -6.31 -13.30
C PHE A 360 -24.62 -7.62 -13.89
N ASN A 361 -25.23 -8.49 -13.10
CA ASN A 361 -25.69 -9.81 -13.54
C ASN A 361 -26.93 -10.26 -12.75
N GLU A 362 -28.07 -10.44 -13.43
CA GLU A 362 -29.37 -10.78 -12.80
C GLU A 362 -29.34 -12.13 -12.07
N ASP A 363 -28.52 -13.06 -12.56
CA ASP A 363 -28.36 -14.40 -11.96
C ASP A 363 -27.31 -14.44 -10.84
N MET A 364 -26.73 -13.29 -10.48
CA MET A 364 -25.69 -13.25 -9.47
C MET A 364 -26.25 -13.56 -8.08
N VAL A 365 -25.61 -14.49 -7.38
CA VAL A 365 -25.95 -14.91 -6.03
C VAL A 365 -25.12 -14.10 -5.03
N VAL A 366 -25.81 -13.30 -4.21
CA VAL A 366 -25.19 -12.55 -3.12
C VAL A 366 -25.22 -13.36 -1.83
N LYS A 367 -24.07 -13.45 -1.16
CA LYS A 367 -23.86 -14.17 0.10
C LYS A 367 -23.36 -13.23 1.18
N LEU A 368 -23.73 -13.52 2.42
CA LEU A 368 -23.26 -12.81 3.59
C LEU A 368 -21.83 -13.24 3.92
N ASP A 369 -21.00 -12.28 4.30
CA ASP A 369 -19.65 -12.57 4.76
C ASP A 369 -19.64 -13.29 6.12
N LEU A 370 -18.97 -14.44 6.15
CA LEU A 370 -18.84 -15.25 7.36
C LEU A 370 -18.02 -14.56 8.45
N PHE A 371 -16.94 -13.85 8.07
CA PHE A 371 -16.06 -13.20 9.04
C PHE A 371 -16.80 -12.08 9.78
N HIS A 372 -17.51 -11.22 9.06
CA HIS A 372 -18.35 -10.19 9.64
C HIS A 372 -19.51 -10.79 10.45
N CYS A 373 -20.15 -11.88 9.97
CA CYS A 373 -21.20 -12.56 10.72
C CYS A 373 -20.71 -13.05 12.09
N MET A 374 -19.61 -13.80 12.15
CA MET A 374 -19.01 -14.26 13.41
C MET A 374 -18.58 -13.09 14.30
N ARG A 375 -18.01 -12.03 13.71
CA ARG A 375 -17.59 -10.83 14.45
C ARG A 375 -18.77 -10.10 15.11
N ARG A 376 -19.99 -10.17 14.55
CA ARG A 376 -21.17 -9.62 15.23
C ARG A 376 -21.44 -10.38 16.52
N PHE A 377 -21.37 -11.70 16.52
CA PHE A 377 -21.54 -12.50 17.76
C PHE A 377 -20.49 -12.12 18.81
N THR A 378 -19.22 -12.08 18.43
CA THR A 378 -18.17 -11.79 19.42
C THR A 378 -18.25 -10.37 20.00
N ARG A 379 -18.79 -9.39 19.27
CA ARG A 379 -19.06 -8.04 19.79
C ARG A 379 -20.17 -7.97 20.84
N GLU A 380 -21.07 -8.95 20.85
CA GLU A 380 -22.13 -9.07 21.85
C GLU A 380 -21.69 -9.85 23.10
N CYS A 381 -20.43 -10.30 23.16
CA CYS A 381 -19.81 -10.66 24.42
C CYS A 381 -19.52 -9.40 25.25
N VAL A 382 -19.50 -9.54 26.58
CA VAL A 382 -19.24 -8.43 27.50
C VAL A 382 -17.82 -7.89 27.33
N SER A 383 -16.83 -8.77 27.14
CA SER A 383 -15.42 -8.40 26.94
C SER A 383 -14.64 -9.51 26.23
N GLU A 384 -13.65 -9.13 25.42
CA GLU A 384 -12.68 -10.06 24.84
C GLU A 384 -11.76 -10.69 25.90
N HIS A 385 -11.67 -10.07 27.08
CA HIS A 385 -10.90 -10.56 28.23
C HIS A 385 -11.71 -11.51 29.13
N HIS A 386 -12.99 -11.76 28.82
CA HIS A 386 -13.80 -12.70 29.59
C HIS A 386 -13.19 -14.12 29.48
N PRO A 387 -13.03 -14.88 30.57
CA PRO A 387 -12.36 -16.20 30.54
C PRO A 387 -12.97 -17.19 29.53
N LEU A 388 -14.29 -17.15 29.37
CA LEU A 388 -15.02 -18.00 28.43
C LEU A 388 -15.01 -17.50 26.96
N TYR A 389 -14.48 -16.30 26.68
CA TYR A 389 -14.52 -15.69 25.35
C TYR A 389 -13.81 -16.54 24.28
N GLY A 390 -12.60 -17.00 24.60
CA GLY A 390 -11.80 -17.82 23.70
C GLY A 390 -12.48 -19.15 23.37
N SER A 391 -13.09 -19.79 24.38
CA SER A 391 -13.86 -21.02 24.20
C SER A 391 -15.08 -20.77 23.32
N PHE A 392 -15.89 -19.74 23.60
CA PHE A 392 -17.04 -19.40 22.76
C PHE A 392 -16.64 -19.18 21.29
N CYS A 393 -15.60 -18.40 21.03
CA CYS A 393 -15.11 -18.17 19.66
C CYS A 393 -14.70 -19.48 18.96
N GLN A 394 -14.09 -20.42 19.68
CA GLN A 394 -13.71 -21.71 19.13
C GLN A 394 -14.92 -22.58 18.79
N PHE A 395 -15.89 -22.69 19.69
CA PHE A 395 -17.10 -23.47 19.46
C PHE A 395 -17.93 -22.86 18.32
N LEU A 396 -18.09 -21.54 18.31
CA LEU A 396 -18.77 -20.81 17.25
C LEU A 396 -18.09 -21.04 15.88
N SER A 397 -16.77 -20.85 15.80
CA SER A 397 -16.03 -21.09 14.54
C SER A 397 -16.18 -22.52 14.03
N SER A 398 -16.29 -23.51 14.93
CA SER A 398 -16.46 -24.91 14.57
C SER A 398 -17.87 -25.19 14.04
N ALA A 399 -18.89 -24.53 14.60
CA ALA A 399 -20.26 -24.61 14.11
C ALA A 399 -20.42 -24.03 12.68
N PHE A 400 -19.63 -23.02 12.31
CA PHE A 400 -19.74 -22.40 10.98
C PHE A 400 -18.90 -23.07 9.88
N SER A 401 -17.96 -23.96 10.22
CA SER A 401 -16.96 -24.46 9.27
C SER A 401 -16.81 -25.96 9.33
N VAL A 402 -17.23 -26.64 8.25
CA VAL A 402 -17.00 -28.08 8.06
C VAL A 402 -15.74 -28.28 7.24
N VAL A 403 -14.76 -29.01 7.78
CA VAL A 403 -13.52 -29.35 7.07
C VAL A 403 -13.77 -30.49 6.09
N ASP A 404 -13.23 -30.38 4.88
CA ASP A 404 -13.21 -31.48 3.92
C ASP A 404 -12.42 -32.66 4.48
N GLN A 405 -13.10 -33.78 4.66
CA GLN A 405 -12.50 -34.96 5.30
C GLN A 405 -11.43 -35.60 4.42
N GLY A 406 -11.55 -35.52 3.10
CA GLY A 406 -10.56 -36.01 2.16
C GLY A 406 -9.24 -35.25 2.28
N ASP A 407 -9.29 -33.92 2.35
CA ASP A 407 -8.11 -33.09 2.57
C ASP A 407 -7.51 -33.31 3.97
N LEU A 408 -8.34 -33.45 5.00
CA LEU A 408 -7.88 -33.71 6.37
C LEU A 408 -7.14 -35.05 6.49
N GLU A 409 -7.67 -36.12 5.89
CA GLU A 409 -7.00 -37.42 5.89
C GLU A 409 -5.70 -37.40 5.09
N LYS A 410 -5.64 -36.68 3.96
CA LYS A 410 -4.38 -36.45 3.23
C LYS A 410 -3.34 -35.74 4.11
N LEU A 411 -3.76 -34.71 4.86
CA LEU A 411 -2.87 -33.99 5.77
C LEU A 411 -2.37 -34.88 6.91
N LYS A 412 -3.24 -35.71 7.51
CA LYS A 412 -2.84 -36.70 8.53
C LYS A 412 -1.86 -37.74 7.97
N ASN A 413 -2.08 -38.20 6.75
CA ASN A 413 -1.16 -39.13 6.07
C ASN A 413 0.21 -38.48 5.85
N ALA A 414 0.25 -37.21 5.45
CA ALA A 414 1.50 -36.47 5.32
C ALA A 414 2.22 -36.28 6.67
N TYR A 415 1.49 -36.05 7.76
CA TYR A 415 2.05 -36.03 9.11
C TYR A 415 2.74 -37.35 9.47
N ARG A 416 2.06 -38.48 9.23
CA ARG A 416 2.62 -39.83 9.47
C ARG A 416 3.86 -40.08 8.62
N PHE A 417 3.81 -39.72 7.33
CA PHE A 417 4.94 -39.85 6.43
C PHE A 417 6.16 -39.02 6.89
N CYS A 418 5.93 -37.80 7.39
CA CYS A 418 6.98 -36.94 7.91
C CYS A 418 7.43 -37.28 9.35
N GLY A 419 6.91 -38.36 9.96
CA GLY A 419 7.25 -38.78 11.32
C GLY A 419 6.78 -37.81 12.41
N ILE A 420 5.73 -37.03 12.15
CA ILE A 420 5.18 -36.06 13.12
C ILE A 420 4.15 -36.77 14.01
N GLU A 421 4.50 -36.98 15.28
CA GLU A 421 3.63 -37.60 16.29
C GLU A 421 3.25 -36.60 17.40
N PRO A 422 1.97 -36.55 17.84
CA PRO A 422 0.84 -37.27 17.27
C PRO A 422 0.48 -36.76 15.87
N SER A 423 -0.06 -37.62 15.01
CA SER A 423 -0.60 -37.27 13.69
C SER A 423 -1.91 -36.44 13.74
N ASN A 424 -1.93 -35.43 14.61
CA ASN A 424 -3.02 -34.49 14.81
C ASN A 424 -2.65 -33.12 14.23
N PRO A 425 -3.17 -32.76 13.04
CA PRO A 425 -2.84 -31.51 12.40
C PRO A 425 -3.22 -30.29 13.25
N THR A 426 -2.36 -29.28 13.26
CA THR A 426 -2.66 -28.03 13.97
C THR A 426 -3.80 -27.28 13.28
N LYS A 427 -4.52 -26.41 14.01
CA LYS A 427 -5.54 -25.51 13.42
C LYS A 427 -4.98 -24.68 12.25
N LEU A 428 -3.70 -24.30 12.33
CA LEU A 428 -3.01 -23.58 11.26
C LEU A 428 -2.89 -24.43 9.99
N HIS A 429 -2.39 -25.66 10.12
CA HIS A 429 -2.23 -26.56 8.98
C HIS A 429 -3.58 -26.97 8.38
N ILE A 430 -4.60 -27.24 9.20
CA ILE A 430 -5.96 -27.54 8.69
C ILE A 430 -6.46 -26.37 7.83
N ARG A 431 -6.26 -25.13 8.29
CA ARG A 431 -6.71 -23.94 7.56
C ARG A 431 -5.96 -23.70 6.25
N GLU A 432 -4.69 -24.08 6.17
CA GLU A 432 -3.86 -23.89 4.97
C GLU A 432 -4.01 -25.03 3.96
N HIS A 433 -4.24 -26.25 4.44
CA HIS A 433 -4.17 -27.48 3.63
C HIS A 433 -5.50 -28.22 3.48
N CYS A 434 -6.55 -27.80 4.19
CA CYS A 434 -7.89 -28.36 4.03
C CYS A 434 -8.89 -27.29 3.59
N ARG A 435 -9.71 -27.65 2.61
CA ARG A 435 -10.88 -26.83 2.24
C ARG A 435 -11.91 -26.92 3.35
N THR A 436 -12.65 -25.83 3.58
CA THR A 436 -13.80 -25.81 4.49
C THR A 436 -15.05 -25.36 3.77
N LYS A 437 -16.22 -25.81 4.21
CA LYS A 437 -17.52 -25.33 3.70
C LYS A 437 -18.38 -24.80 4.83
N VAL A 438 -19.19 -23.81 4.55
CA VAL A 438 -20.30 -23.42 5.43
C VAL A 438 -21.46 -24.39 5.19
N PRO A 439 -21.96 -25.10 6.22
CA PRO A 439 -22.95 -26.16 6.08
C PRO A 439 -24.33 -25.65 5.62
N HIS A 440 -25.23 -26.59 5.33
CA HIS A 440 -26.60 -26.28 4.92
C HIS A 440 -27.36 -25.53 6.03
N PRO A 441 -28.32 -24.63 5.72
CA PRO A 441 -28.99 -23.78 6.70
C PRO A 441 -29.52 -24.50 7.96
N ARG A 442 -30.14 -25.67 7.78
CA ARG A 442 -30.71 -26.45 8.90
C ARG A 442 -29.64 -26.92 9.89
N GLU A 443 -28.58 -27.54 9.38
CA GLU A 443 -27.44 -28.00 10.18
C GLU A 443 -26.76 -26.80 10.86
N LEU A 444 -26.58 -25.70 10.12
CA LEU A 444 -25.92 -24.50 10.64
C LEU A 444 -26.68 -23.88 11.81
N VAL A 445 -28.02 -23.73 11.69
CA VAL A 445 -28.83 -23.21 12.80
C VAL A 445 -28.69 -24.12 14.01
N GLN A 446 -28.85 -25.43 13.82
CA GLN A 446 -28.76 -26.39 14.92
C GLN A 446 -27.42 -26.27 15.66
N TRP A 447 -26.30 -26.30 14.95
CA TRP A 447 -24.98 -26.24 15.58
C TRP A 447 -24.72 -24.91 16.28
N VAL A 448 -25.16 -23.78 15.70
CA VAL A 448 -25.01 -22.47 16.36
C VAL A 448 -25.91 -22.37 17.58
N GLU A 449 -27.13 -22.89 17.51
CA GLU A 449 -28.07 -22.94 18.64
C GLU A 449 -27.52 -23.80 19.79
N GLU A 450 -26.91 -24.95 19.50
CA GLU A 450 -26.22 -25.78 20.50
C GLU A 450 -25.08 -25.01 21.20
N VAL A 451 -24.29 -24.23 20.45
CA VAL A 451 -23.25 -23.37 21.02
C VAL A 451 -23.88 -22.27 21.89
N LEU A 452 -24.95 -21.62 21.44
CA LEU A 452 -25.61 -20.58 22.23
C LEU A 452 -26.23 -21.16 23.51
N HIS A 453 -26.85 -22.33 23.45
CA HIS A 453 -27.37 -23.04 24.62
C HIS A 453 -26.30 -23.33 25.66
N HIS A 454 -25.10 -23.69 25.22
CA HIS A 454 -23.98 -23.94 26.12
C HIS A 454 -23.54 -22.68 26.89
N PHE A 455 -23.67 -21.49 26.28
CA PHE A 455 -23.09 -20.26 26.81
C PHE A 455 -24.09 -19.20 27.31
N TYR A 456 -25.39 -19.29 27.01
CA TYR A 456 -26.34 -18.19 27.22
C TYR A 456 -26.48 -17.72 28.68
N LEU A 457 -26.32 -18.61 29.66
CA LEU A 457 -26.25 -18.29 31.10
C LEU A 457 -24.86 -18.48 31.70
N ALA A 458 -23.83 -18.71 30.87
CA ALA A 458 -22.49 -18.96 31.37
C ALA A 458 -21.88 -17.68 31.98
N LYS A 459 -21.24 -17.85 33.14
CA LYS A 459 -20.65 -16.77 33.93
C LYS A 459 -19.18 -17.03 34.24
N ASP A 460 -18.43 -15.97 34.47
CA ASP A 460 -17.10 -16.05 35.06
C ASP A 460 -17.17 -16.29 36.59
N PRO A 461 -16.01 -16.51 37.25
CA PRO A 461 -15.95 -16.64 38.71
C PRO A 461 -16.47 -15.42 39.50
N ASN A 462 -16.56 -14.25 38.86
CA ASN A 462 -17.10 -13.02 39.45
C ASN A 462 -18.61 -12.86 39.19
N ASN A 463 -19.28 -13.90 38.69
CA ASN A 463 -20.71 -13.94 38.40
C ASN A 463 -21.14 -12.96 37.27
N ILE A 464 -20.21 -12.60 36.38
CA ILE A 464 -20.45 -11.78 35.18
C ILE A 464 -20.82 -12.72 34.02
N PHE A 465 -21.92 -12.43 33.32
CA PHE A 465 -22.31 -13.19 32.13
C PHE A 465 -21.33 -12.98 30.97
N LEU A 466 -21.14 -14.02 30.15
CA LEU A 466 -20.36 -13.90 28.91
C LEU A 466 -21.06 -12.97 27.90
N PHE A 467 -22.37 -13.07 27.76
CA PHE A 467 -23.16 -12.32 26.78
C PHE A 467 -23.79 -11.06 27.35
N LYS A 468 -23.87 -10.02 26.52
CA LYS A 468 -24.75 -8.88 26.75
C LYS A 468 -26.21 -9.31 26.49
N PRO A 469 -27.21 -8.66 27.12
CA PRO A 469 -28.62 -8.92 26.82
C PRO A 469 -28.98 -8.78 25.33
N SER A 470 -28.28 -7.92 24.60
CA SER A 470 -28.43 -7.69 23.16
C SER A 470 -28.05 -8.89 22.27
N MET A 471 -27.36 -9.89 22.81
CA MET A 471 -26.99 -11.10 22.07
C MET A 471 -28.23 -11.83 21.54
N LEU A 472 -29.33 -11.88 22.29
CA LEU A 472 -30.57 -12.55 21.85
C LEU A 472 -31.12 -11.90 20.57
N LYS A 473 -31.20 -10.56 20.54
CA LYS A 473 -31.63 -9.82 19.36
C LYS A 473 -30.71 -10.08 18.16
N LEU A 474 -29.39 -10.09 18.40
CA LEU A 474 -28.43 -10.41 17.35
C LEU A 474 -28.63 -11.84 16.83
N TRP A 475 -28.83 -12.82 17.71
CA TRP A 475 -29.09 -14.19 17.31
C TRP A 475 -30.31 -14.28 16.41
N TRP A 476 -31.43 -13.64 16.77
CA TRP A 476 -32.61 -13.60 15.92
C TRP A 476 -32.32 -13.04 14.52
N ILE A 477 -31.53 -11.97 14.43
CA ILE A 477 -31.11 -11.38 13.15
C ILE A 477 -30.23 -12.36 12.35
N GLN A 478 -29.23 -12.97 12.97
CA GLN A 478 -28.30 -13.88 12.29
C GLN A 478 -28.95 -15.19 11.89
N ARG A 479 -29.85 -15.71 12.74
CA ARG A 479 -30.68 -16.88 12.45
C ARG A 479 -31.48 -16.70 11.17
N ILE A 480 -32.05 -15.51 10.95
CA ILE A 480 -32.76 -15.19 9.70
C ILE A 480 -31.83 -15.33 8.49
N HIS A 481 -30.63 -14.76 8.55
CA HIS A 481 -29.65 -14.89 7.47
C HIS A 481 -29.22 -16.34 7.24
N ILE A 482 -29.01 -17.13 8.31
CA ILE A 482 -28.68 -18.55 8.21
C ILE A 482 -29.82 -19.31 7.53
N LEU A 483 -31.06 -19.18 8.01
CA LEU A 483 -32.24 -19.87 7.48
C LEU A 483 -32.51 -19.54 6.01
N ARG A 484 -32.25 -18.29 5.60
CA ARG A 484 -32.38 -17.86 4.19
C ARG A 484 -31.21 -18.31 3.31
N GLY A 485 -30.25 -19.06 3.84
CA GLY A 485 -29.09 -19.55 3.08
C GLY A 485 -28.10 -18.46 2.68
N CYS A 486 -28.09 -17.33 3.39
CA CYS A 486 -27.18 -16.22 3.08
C CYS A 486 -25.71 -16.60 3.33
N LEU A 487 -25.44 -17.50 4.29
CA LEU A 487 -24.09 -17.89 4.70
C LEU A 487 -23.62 -19.21 4.08
N SER A 488 -24.53 -20.17 3.89
CA SER A 488 -24.22 -21.49 3.35
C SER A 488 -23.58 -21.38 1.97
N ASP A 489 -22.52 -22.14 1.75
CA ASP A 489 -21.82 -22.12 0.48
C ASP A 489 -22.73 -22.66 -0.65
N PRO A 490 -22.68 -22.06 -1.85
CA PRO A 490 -23.43 -22.58 -2.99
C PRO A 490 -22.87 -23.92 -3.45
N GLU A 491 -23.73 -24.78 -3.96
CA GLU A 491 -23.31 -25.99 -4.66
C GLU A 491 -22.76 -25.59 -6.03
N VAL A 492 -21.49 -25.93 -6.30
CA VAL A 492 -20.81 -25.66 -7.57
C VAL A 492 -20.19 -26.93 -8.12
N GLU A 493 -20.13 -27.06 -9.45
CA GLU A 493 -19.61 -28.27 -10.13
C GLU A 493 -18.17 -28.60 -9.71
N GLU A 494 -17.35 -27.59 -9.45
CA GLU A 494 -15.94 -27.72 -9.03
C GLU A 494 -15.77 -28.03 -7.52
N GLY A 495 -16.87 -28.26 -6.79
CA GLY A 495 -16.87 -28.64 -5.38
C GLY A 495 -16.86 -27.45 -4.42
N ILE A 496 -15.81 -27.29 -3.62
CA ILE A 496 -15.74 -26.23 -2.59
C ILE A 496 -14.98 -25.03 -3.15
N LEU A 497 -15.56 -23.83 -3.02
CA LEU A 497 -15.02 -22.55 -3.50
C LEU A 497 -13.65 -22.18 -2.89
N TYR A 498 -12.60 -22.79 -3.44
CA TYR A 498 -11.18 -22.54 -3.19
C TYR A 498 -10.41 -22.55 -4.51
N ARG A 499 -9.35 -21.76 -4.56
CA ARG A 499 -8.32 -21.91 -5.58
C ARG A 499 -7.14 -22.69 -5.05
N TYR A 500 -6.51 -23.45 -5.93
CA TYR A 500 -5.25 -24.09 -5.65
C TYR A 500 -4.13 -23.04 -5.58
N GLY A 501 -3.38 -23.05 -4.47
CA GLY A 501 -2.27 -22.14 -4.18
C GLY A 501 -0.89 -22.73 -4.44
N GLY A 502 -0.82 -23.97 -4.95
CA GLY A 502 0.41 -24.75 -5.11
C GLY A 502 0.52 -25.89 -4.09
N THR A 503 1.67 -26.56 -4.09
CA THR A 503 1.99 -27.65 -3.14
C THR A 503 3.10 -27.21 -2.22
N LEU A 504 3.04 -27.65 -0.97
CA LEU A 504 4.10 -27.50 0.02
C LEU A 504 4.62 -28.88 0.45
N GLN A 505 5.93 -29.00 0.63
CA GLN A 505 6.56 -30.17 1.22
C GLN A 505 6.55 -30.01 2.74
N LEU A 506 5.74 -30.80 3.43
CA LEU A 506 5.54 -30.68 4.87
C LEU A 506 6.82 -30.99 5.64
N ASN A 507 7.15 -30.17 6.64
CA ASN A 507 8.36 -30.31 7.46
C ASN A 507 9.67 -30.38 6.66
N HIS A 508 9.71 -29.79 5.45
CA HIS A 508 10.84 -29.84 4.52
C HIS A 508 11.26 -31.26 4.07
N VAL A 509 10.43 -32.27 4.33
CA VAL A 509 10.65 -33.65 3.87
C VAL A 509 10.29 -33.72 2.39
N LYS A 510 11.17 -34.30 1.57
CA LYS A 510 10.93 -34.47 0.13
C LYS A 510 10.19 -35.77 -0.14
N GLY A 511 9.15 -35.70 -0.97
CA GLY A 511 8.47 -36.87 -1.53
C GLY A 511 6.97 -36.64 -1.67
N ASP A 512 6.32 -37.43 -2.52
CA ASP A 512 4.87 -37.29 -2.78
C ASP A 512 4.04 -37.50 -1.51
N GLY A 513 4.52 -38.31 -0.57
CA GLY A 513 3.89 -38.53 0.73
C GLY A 513 3.94 -37.31 1.67
N ALA A 514 4.89 -36.38 1.49
CA ALA A 514 5.00 -35.14 2.25
C ALA A 514 4.33 -33.95 1.55
N ALA A 515 3.85 -34.14 0.32
CA ALA A 515 3.30 -33.09 -0.52
C ALA A 515 1.85 -32.78 -0.15
N VAL A 516 1.61 -31.59 0.42
CA VAL A 516 0.27 -31.13 0.81
C VAL A 516 -0.17 -29.91 -0.03
N PRO A 517 -1.43 -29.88 -0.49
CA PRO A 517 -1.93 -28.74 -1.25
C PRO A 517 -2.05 -27.50 -0.36
N ILE A 518 -1.86 -26.31 -0.92
CA ILE A 518 -2.25 -25.05 -0.30
C ILE A 518 -3.58 -24.65 -0.91
N TRP A 519 -4.59 -24.44 -0.07
CA TRP A 519 -5.91 -23.99 -0.52
C TRP A 519 -6.12 -22.53 -0.13
N ILE A 520 -6.59 -21.74 -1.07
CA ILE A 520 -6.84 -20.32 -0.87
C ILE A 520 -8.34 -20.06 -1.06
N PRO A 521 -9.06 -19.57 -0.03
CA PRO A 521 -10.50 -19.37 -0.13
C PRO A 521 -10.79 -18.30 -1.18
N VAL A 522 -11.79 -18.55 -2.04
CA VAL A 522 -12.32 -17.53 -2.98
C VAL A 522 -13.55 -16.81 -2.42
N ARG A 523 -14.08 -17.25 -1.28
CA ARG A 523 -15.17 -16.62 -0.52
C ARG A 523 -14.70 -15.79 0.67
N GLY A 524 -15.57 -14.90 1.16
CA GLY A 524 -15.37 -14.07 2.34
C GLY A 524 -14.51 -12.80 2.12
N THR A 525 -14.65 -11.83 3.01
CA THR A 525 -14.12 -10.45 2.89
C THR A 525 -12.88 -10.19 3.75
N SER A 526 -12.35 -11.20 4.45
CA SER A 526 -11.22 -11.01 5.39
C SER A 526 -9.97 -10.41 4.72
N GLN A 527 -9.71 -10.70 3.44
CA GLN A 527 -8.61 -10.08 2.71
C GLN A 527 -8.88 -8.60 2.36
N GLN A 528 -10.15 -8.18 2.31
CA GLN A 528 -10.52 -6.78 2.11
C GLN A 528 -10.15 -5.92 3.32
N GLU A 529 -10.18 -6.46 4.54
CA GLU A 529 -9.69 -5.72 5.71
C GLU A 529 -8.19 -5.42 5.62
N GLY A 530 -7.41 -6.37 5.08
CA GLY A 530 -6.00 -6.14 4.73
C GLY A 530 -5.86 -5.05 3.67
N PHE A 531 -6.65 -5.12 2.59
CA PHE A 531 -6.68 -4.07 1.56
C PHE A 531 -7.05 -2.70 2.15
N HIS A 532 -8.06 -2.59 3.02
CA HIS A 532 -8.47 -1.33 3.65
C HIS A 532 -7.34 -0.67 4.45
N PHE A 533 -6.46 -1.47 5.05
CA PHE A 533 -5.26 -0.97 5.73
C PHE A 533 -4.27 -0.36 4.73
N HIS A 534 -3.96 -1.06 3.64
CA HIS A 534 -3.08 -0.56 2.58
C HIS A 534 -3.65 0.68 1.87
N GLN A 535 -4.95 0.66 1.57
CA GLN A 535 -5.67 1.78 0.96
C GLN A 535 -5.50 3.07 1.76
N ALA A 536 -5.61 3.00 3.08
CA ALA A 536 -5.40 4.14 3.95
C ALA A 536 -3.94 4.64 3.94
N GLN A 537 -2.96 3.79 3.64
CA GLN A 537 -1.54 4.18 3.56
C GLN A 537 -1.15 4.81 2.22
N TRP A 538 -1.85 4.51 1.12
CA TRP A 538 -1.57 5.09 -0.19
C TRP A 538 -1.90 6.57 -0.26
N VAL A 539 -2.95 6.99 0.45
CA VAL A 539 -3.38 8.39 0.53
C VAL A 539 -2.53 9.10 1.58
N THR A 540 -1.51 9.83 1.10
CA THR A 540 -0.48 10.44 1.96
C THR A 540 -0.94 11.80 2.46
N GLY A 541 -1.50 11.83 3.67
CA GLY A 541 -2.00 13.05 4.30
C GLY A 541 -3.32 12.82 5.04
N ASN A 542 -3.68 13.79 5.88
CA ASN A 542 -4.94 13.77 6.64
C ASN A 542 -6.07 14.54 5.95
N ARG A 543 -5.73 15.39 4.98
CA ARG A 543 -6.67 16.14 4.13
C ARG A 543 -6.08 16.23 2.73
N VAL A 544 -6.71 15.57 1.79
CA VAL A 544 -6.25 15.40 0.41
C VAL A 544 -7.34 15.86 -0.54
N SER A 545 -6.96 16.58 -1.60
CA SER A 545 -7.90 17.00 -2.64
C SER A 545 -8.39 15.80 -3.45
N PRO A 546 -9.58 15.86 -4.08
CA PRO A 546 -10.09 14.76 -4.90
C PRO A 546 -9.12 14.33 -6.01
N GLU A 547 -8.41 15.26 -6.64
CA GLU A 547 -7.45 15.00 -7.72
C GLU A 547 -6.23 14.22 -7.22
N LEU A 548 -5.65 14.65 -6.10
CA LEU A 548 -4.52 13.95 -5.50
C LEU A 548 -4.94 12.57 -4.98
N PHE A 549 -6.14 12.47 -4.40
CA PHE A 549 -6.72 11.20 -3.98
C PHE A 549 -6.87 10.25 -5.18
N GLN A 550 -7.43 10.70 -6.30
CA GLN A 550 -7.58 9.91 -7.52
C GLN A 550 -6.21 9.41 -8.01
N ALA A 551 -5.23 10.31 -8.11
CA ALA A 551 -3.89 9.99 -8.58
C ALA A 551 -3.19 8.93 -7.70
N GLN A 552 -3.22 9.12 -6.38
CA GLN A 552 -2.61 8.20 -5.42
C GLN A 552 -3.38 6.89 -5.33
N GLY A 553 -4.71 6.95 -5.38
CA GLY A 553 -5.58 5.80 -5.29
C GLY A 553 -5.43 4.87 -6.49
N MET A 554 -5.54 5.41 -7.71
CA MET A 554 -5.34 4.65 -8.95
C MET A 554 -3.95 4.01 -9.02
N THR A 555 -2.92 4.77 -8.64
CA THR A 555 -1.55 4.25 -8.58
C THR A 555 -1.42 3.13 -7.54
N GLY A 556 -2.03 3.29 -6.37
CA GLY A 556 -2.04 2.30 -5.30
C GLY A 556 -2.73 1.00 -5.70
N VAL A 557 -3.91 1.09 -6.33
CA VAL A 557 -4.65 -0.08 -6.83
C VAL A 557 -3.86 -0.81 -7.92
N ALA A 558 -3.27 -0.09 -8.88
CA ALA A 558 -2.46 -0.70 -9.92
C ALA A 558 -1.27 -1.48 -9.34
N ARG A 559 -0.59 -0.93 -8.32
CA ARG A 559 0.49 -1.62 -7.60
C ARG A 559 0.00 -2.84 -6.85
N TRP A 560 -1.13 -2.73 -6.16
CA TRP A 560 -1.76 -3.84 -5.46
C TRP A 560 -2.07 -4.99 -6.41
N ASN A 561 -2.77 -4.71 -7.50
CA ASN A 561 -3.14 -5.71 -8.51
C ASN A 561 -1.91 -6.37 -9.14
N TYR A 562 -0.89 -5.58 -9.48
CA TYR A 562 0.35 -6.13 -10.02
C TYR A 562 1.06 -7.05 -9.02
N GLN A 563 1.15 -6.67 -7.74
CA GLN A 563 1.77 -7.53 -6.73
C GLN A 563 1.01 -8.86 -6.60
N ARG A 564 -0.32 -8.83 -6.66
CA ARG A 564 -1.14 -10.07 -6.66
C ARG A 564 -0.86 -10.93 -7.90
N LEU A 565 -0.70 -10.34 -9.09
CA LEU A 565 -0.29 -11.08 -10.30
C LEU A 565 1.08 -11.77 -10.12
N VAL A 566 2.05 -11.07 -9.51
CA VAL A 566 3.37 -11.66 -9.18
C VAL A 566 3.22 -12.82 -8.19
N ASP A 567 2.39 -12.65 -7.17
CA ASP A 567 2.19 -13.64 -6.11
C ASP A 567 1.47 -14.91 -6.59
N LEU A 568 0.66 -14.80 -7.64
CA LEU A 568 -0.03 -15.94 -8.26
C LEU A 568 0.93 -16.93 -8.91
N LYS A 569 2.17 -16.52 -9.27
CA LYS A 569 3.21 -17.36 -9.89
C LYS A 569 2.70 -18.24 -11.05
N GLN A 570 1.67 -17.79 -11.78
CA GLN A 570 1.09 -18.59 -12.85
C GLN A 570 2.10 -18.71 -14.01
N PRO A 571 2.38 -19.93 -14.49
CA PRO A 571 3.26 -20.14 -15.64
C PRO A 571 2.73 -19.37 -16.86
N GLY A 572 3.60 -18.64 -17.55
CA GLY A 572 3.23 -17.92 -18.78
C GLY A 572 2.56 -16.56 -18.60
N VAL A 573 2.32 -16.08 -17.36
CA VAL A 573 1.83 -14.71 -17.15
C VAL A 573 2.90 -13.69 -17.54
N VAL A 574 2.70 -13.02 -18.67
CA VAL A 574 3.49 -11.87 -19.08
C VAL A 574 3.04 -10.66 -18.27
N LEU A 575 3.88 -10.27 -17.30
CA LEU A 575 3.61 -9.06 -16.54
C LEU A 575 3.69 -7.84 -17.46
N PRO A 576 2.79 -6.86 -17.33
CA PRO A 576 2.81 -5.67 -18.17
C PRO A 576 4.16 -4.94 -17.99
N GLY A 577 4.94 -4.83 -19.07
CA GLY A 577 6.23 -4.11 -19.09
C GLY A 577 6.11 -2.59 -18.94
N VAL A 578 4.88 -2.09 -18.76
CA VAL A 578 4.52 -0.66 -18.75
C VAL A 578 4.85 0.01 -17.40
N PHE A 579 5.11 -0.78 -16.36
CA PHE A 579 5.39 -0.23 -15.04
C PHE A 579 6.85 0.12 -14.86
N ASP A 580 7.10 1.37 -14.46
CA ASP A 580 8.41 1.79 -13.98
C ASP A 580 8.85 0.84 -12.84
N PRO A 581 9.97 0.12 -12.97
CA PRO A 581 10.46 -0.78 -11.91
C PRO A 581 10.61 -0.07 -10.56
N VAL A 582 10.79 1.25 -10.57
CA VAL A 582 10.86 2.10 -9.38
C VAL A 582 9.49 2.23 -8.70
N LEU A 583 8.39 2.24 -9.46
CA LEU A 583 7.02 2.19 -8.95
C LEU A 583 6.66 0.84 -8.32
N MET A 584 7.22 -0.26 -8.83
CA MET A 584 6.82 -1.63 -8.42
C MET A 584 7.68 -2.20 -7.29
N ARG A 585 8.88 -1.64 -7.08
CA ARG A 585 9.76 -2.06 -5.98
C ARG A 585 9.40 -1.27 -4.73
N VAL A 586 8.65 -1.89 -3.83
CA VAL A 586 8.48 -1.33 -2.49
C VAL A 586 9.64 -1.76 -1.59
N LYS A 587 10.02 -0.94 -0.60
CA LYS A 587 10.81 -1.43 0.53
C LYS A 587 10.06 -2.63 1.12
N GLN A 588 10.70 -3.80 1.06
CA GLN A 588 10.22 -5.08 1.62
C GLN A 588 9.88 -4.99 3.12
N GLY A 589 10.16 -3.87 3.80
CA GLY A 589 9.75 -3.62 5.18
C GLY A 589 8.30 -3.14 5.39
N ILE A 590 7.62 -2.58 4.37
CA ILE A 590 6.21 -2.11 4.49
C ILE A 590 5.22 -3.20 4.03
N TYR A 591 5.69 -4.19 3.27
CA TYR A 591 4.90 -5.25 2.66
C TYR A 591 5.26 -6.62 3.21
N LYS A 592 5.82 -6.70 4.42
CA LYS A 592 5.73 -7.91 5.24
C LYS A 592 4.28 -8.10 5.68
N CYS A 593 3.44 -8.43 4.72
CA CYS A 593 2.37 -9.36 4.99
C CYS A 593 3.04 -10.71 4.86
N ASP A 594 3.65 -11.19 5.96
CA ASP A 594 3.98 -12.61 6.04
C ASP A 594 2.68 -13.34 5.69
N ARG A 595 2.75 -14.42 4.91
CA ARG A 595 1.59 -15.29 4.71
C ARG A 595 0.93 -15.67 6.05
N ALA A 596 1.69 -15.63 7.15
CA ALA A 596 1.21 -15.78 8.52
C ALA A 596 0.33 -14.61 9.06
N THR A 597 0.56 -13.35 8.66
CA THR A 597 -0.19 -12.17 9.18
C THR A 597 -1.51 -11.93 8.45
N GLN A 598 -1.67 -12.41 7.21
CA GLN A 598 -2.95 -12.25 6.48
C GLN A 598 -4.03 -13.21 6.97
N ILE A 599 -3.63 -14.22 7.75
CA ILE A 599 -4.53 -15.22 8.30
C ILE A 599 -4.68 -15.06 9.83
N SER A 600 -4.11 -14.00 10.43
CA SER A 600 -4.20 -13.74 11.86
C SER A 600 -5.48 -13.01 12.29
N SER A 601 -6.36 -12.59 11.37
CA SER A 601 -7.58 -11.84 11.74
C SER A 601 -8.63 -12.69 12.47
N LEU A 602 -8.54 -14.03 12.39
CA LEU A 602 -9.26 -14.96 13.29
C LEU A 602 -8.48 -15.29 14.57
N ALA A 603 -7.15 -15.11 14.57
CA ALA A 603 -6.29 -15.34 15.75
C ALA A 603 -6.24 -14.13 16.70
N HIS A 604 -6.61 -12.93 16.27
CA HIS A 604 -6.78 -11.79 17.17
C HIS A 604 -7.95 -11.94 18.15
N LEU A 605 -8.83 -12.92 17.95
CA LEU A 605 -9.79 -13.36 18.95
C LEU A 605 -9.18 -14.29 20.02
N GLN A 606 -7.96 -14.79 19.81
CA GLN A 606 -7.27 -15.71 20.72
C GLN A 606 -6.07 -15.10 21.45
N GLN A 607 -5.65 -13.89 21.12
CA GLN A 607 -4.62 -13.16 21.86
C GLN A 607 -5.10 -11.75 22.18
N GLY A 608 -5.63 -11.61 23.39
CA GLY A 608 -5.93 -10.32 23.99
C GLY A 608 -4.71 -9.40 23.94
N HIS A 609 -4.98 -8.11 23.73
CA HIS A 609 -4.00 -7.05 23.85
C HIS A 609 -3.30 -7.09 25.22
N ARG A 610 -2.08 -7.65 25.29
CA ARG A 610 -1.07 -7.14 26.21
C ARG A 610 -0.30 -6.05 25.50
N ARG A 611 -0.77 -4.81 25.64
CA ARG A 611 0.15 -3.68 25.72
C ARG A 611 0.75 -3.71 27.13
N GLU A 612 1.79 -4.52 27.32
CA GLU A 612 2.67 -4.34 28.46
C GLU A 612 3.86 -3.51 28.00
N VAL A 613 3.79 -2.24 28.39
CA VAL A 613 4.93 -1.35 28.56
C VAL A 613 5.84 -2.00 29.60
N TRP A 614 7.07 -2.38 29.24
CA TRP A 614 8.17 -2.42 30.20
C TRP A 614 9.42 -1.80 29.58
N PRO A 615 10.11 -0.88 30.29
CA PRO A 615 11.31 -0.22 29.80
C PRO A 615 12.53 -1.13 29.88
N ALA A 616 13.44 -0.93 28.93
CA ALA A 616 14.80 -1.43 29.01
C ALA A 616 15.46 -0.95 30.31
N ILE A 617 15.83 -1.87 31.19
CA ILE A 617 16.82 -1.64 32.23
C ILE A 617 17.93 -2.67 32.04
N CYS A 618 19.06 -2.17 31.55
CA CYS A 618 20.35 -2.83 31.64
C CYS A 618 20.66 -3.13 33.11
N GLY A 619 20.81 -4.40 33.44
CA GLY A 619 21.30 -4.86 34.74
C GLY A 619 22.45 -5.83 34.51
N ALA A 620 23.66 -5.29 34.33
CA ALA A 620 24.89 -6.04 34.47
C ALA A 620 24.99 -6.56 35.91
N ARG A 621 25.21 -7.87 36.09
CA ARG A 621 25.90 -8.39 37.28
C ARG A 621 26.68 -9.65 36.92
N LEU A 622 27.99 -9.44 36.89
CA LEU A 622 29.07 -10.33 37.27
C LEU A 622 28.64 -11.43 38.26
N SER A 623 29.00 -12.67 37.95
CA SER A 623 29.51 -13.61 38.94
C SER A 623 30.66 -14.41 38.33
N THR A 624 31.87 -13.95 38.64
CA THR A 624 33.11 -14.72 38.68
C THR A 624 33.00 -15.83 39.72
N CYS A 625 33.56 -17.01 39.45
CA CYS A 625 34.52 -17.65 40.36
C CYS A 625 35.25 -18.85 39.73
N ALA A 626 36.53 -18.96 40.12
CA ALA A 626 37.59 -19.92 39.77
C ALA A 626 38.26 -19.66 38.40
N SER A 627 39.52 -19.22 38.31
CA SER A 627 40.66 -19.24 39.26
C SER A 627 41.60 -18.06 39.01
#